data_AF-A0A1I1GL38-F1
#
_entry.id   AF-A0A1I1GL38-F1
#
_cell.length_a   1.000
_cell.length_b   1.000
_cell.length_c   1.000
_cell.angle_alpha   90.00
_cell.angle_beta   90.00
_cell.angle_gamma   90.00
#
_symmetry.space_group_name_H-M   'P 1'
#
loop_
_entity.id
_entity.type
_entity.pdbx_description
1 polymer ?
#
loop_
_entity_poly.entity_id
_entity_poly.type
_entity_poly.pdbx_seq_one_letter_code
_entity_poly.pdbx_strand_id
1 'polypeptide(L)'
;MKQVPLDGGKIGHADSYVVKHVQTIKDVLIWAKLHKIADDNPLEGLRIKNAEYGDPVFLTNEQFERLRAHSFSNSNLQETADVFIILCRCGFHYGDLEDFVKKHNTALRKGVDGELWLIKDRIKTEVATRVPLFDEVKDIVAKYGGWEKLPIRSLTQFNEWLKFVAAALDLPADLSSKAGRKTFTDWCFNTLLLSTDSVKVVLGRKSDKGLEVYGRPDERRVAAELEASQVLQQRKKEKDSH
;
A
#
# COMPACT_ATOMS: atom_id res chain seq x y z
N MET A 1 -2.56 18.90 5.39
CA MET A 1 -2.93 18.74 3.95
C MET A 1 -1.63 18.80 3.14
N LYS A 2 -1.52 18.12 1.99
CA LYS A 2 -0.29 18.23 1.18
C LYS A 2 -0.24 19.65 0.59
N GLN A 3 0.71 20.42 1.06
CA GLN A 3 1.00 21.77 0.57
C GLN A 3 1.99 21.70 -0.58
N VAL A 4 1.85 22.58 -1.55
CA VAL A 4 2.75 22.70 -2.71
C VAL A 4 3.16 24.16 -2.88
N PRO A 5 4.43 24.44 -3.23
CA PRO A 5 4.84 25.80 -3.56
C PRO A 5 4.10 26.28 -4.82
N LEU A 6 3.73 27.56 -4.82
CA LEU A 6 3.14 28.29 -5.95
C LEU A 6 4.06 29.43 -6.35
N ASP A 7 3.86 29.93 -7.57
CA ASP A 7 4.57 31.10 -8.08
C ASP A 7 4.47 32.30 -7.11
N GLY A 8 5.57 33.00 -6.93
CA GLY A 8 5.67 34.14 -6.00
C GLY A 8 5.81 33.76 -4.53
N GLY A 9 6.30 32.55 -4.22
CA GLY A 9 6.64 32.14 -2.84
C GLY A 9 5.42 31.82 -1.97
N LYS A 10 4.23 31.68 -2.57
CA LYS A 10 3.01 31.28 -1.86
C LYS A 10 2.96 29.77 -1.67
N ILE A 11 2.24 29.33 -0.64
CA ILE A 11 2.00 27.91 -0.38
C ILE A 11 0.54 27.62 -0.73
N GLY A 12 0.35 26.75 -1.72
CA GLY A 12 -0.95 26.23 -2.17
C GLY A 12 -1.25 24.83 -1.66
N HIS A 13 -2.35 24.27 -2.14
CA HIS A 13 -2.73 22.88 -1.90
C HIS A 13 -2.54 22.05 -3.16
N ALA A 14 -2.14 20.79 -3.01
CA ALA A 14 -2.01 19.88 -4.15
C ALA A 14 -3.34 19.75 -4.93
N ASP A 15 -3.27 19.61 -6.25
CA ASP A 15 -4.45 19.52 -7.13
C ASP A 15 -5.45 18.44 -6.71
N SER A 16 -4.96 17.29 -6.26
CA SER A 16 -5.80 16.22 -5.69
C SER A 16 -6.69 16.68 -4.53
N TYR A 17 -6.21 17.63 -3.74
CA TYR A 17 -6.96 18.23 -2.63
C TYR A 17 -7.99 19.23 -3.13
N VAL A 18 -7.60 20.08 -4.10
CA VAL A 18 -8.49 21.06 -4.73
C VAL A 18 -9.64 20.35 -5.43
N VAL A 19 -9.34 19.37 -6.31
CA VAL A 19 -10.32 18.57 -7.05
C VAL A 19 -11.30 17.88 -6.10
N LYS A 20 -10.83 17.31 -4.98
CA LYS A 20 -11.70 16.67 -3.99
C LYS A 20 -12.71 17.65 -3.39
N HIS A 21 -12.27 18.86 -3.05
CA HIS A 21 -13.16 19.87 -2.47
C HIS A 21 -14.13 20.44 -3.48
N VAL A 22 -13.69 20.72 -4.69
CA VAL A 22 -14.59 21.17 -5.77
C VAL A 22 -15.65 20.10 -6.06
N GLN A 23 -15.28 18.81 -6.05
CA GLN A 23 -16.24 17.72 -6.19
C GLN A 23 -17.23 17.69 -5.02
N THR A 24 -16.76 17.86 -3.79
CA THR A 24 -17.62 17.88 -2.60
C THR A 24 -18.64 19.02 -2.67
N ILE A 25 -18.22 20.23 -3.07
CA ILE A 25 -19.10 21.39 -3.25
C ILE A 25 -20.13 21.10 -4.34
N LYS A 26 -19.69 20.53 -5.46
CA LYS A 26 -20.58 20.14 -6.56
C LYS A 26 -21.64 19.14 -6.11
N ASP A 27 -21.25 18.12 -5.33
CA ASP A 27 -22.17 17.11 -4.81
C ASP A 27 -23.21 17.73 -3.86
N VAL A 28 -22.80 18.67 -3.00
CA VAL A 28 -23.70 19.42 -2.11
C VAL A 28 -24.71 20.25 -2.90
N LEU A 29 -24.28 20.97 -3.95
CA LEU A 29 -25.17 21.79 -4.77
C LEU A 29 -26.14 20.94 -5.60
N ILE A 30 -25.68 19.80 -6.12
CA ILE A 30 -26.55 18.80 -6.77
C ILE A 30 -27.61 18.32 -5.77
N TRP A 31 -27.20 17.95 -4.56
CA TRP A 31 -28.10 17.49 -3.51
C TRP A 31 -29.12 18.57 -3.13
N ALA A 32 -28.70 19.83 -2.96
CA ALA A 32 -29.57 20.96 -2.62
C ALA A 32 -30.61 21.23 -3.71
N LYS A 33 -30.24 21.18 -5.00
CA LYS A 33 -31.17 21.30 -6.14
C LYS A 33 -32.18 20.16 -6.15
N LEU A 34 -31.73 18.91 -5.97
CA LEU A 34 -32.60 17.73 -5.95
C LEU A 34 -33.65 17.79 -4.82
N HIS A 35 -33.27 18.36 -3.67
CA HIS A 35 -34.15 18.50 -2.51
C HIS A 35 -34.92 19.83 -2.48
N LYS A 36 -34.85 20.62 -3.55
CA LYS A 36 -35.52 21.93 -3.66
C LYS A 36 -35.14 22.92 -2.55
N ILE A 37 -33.92 22.79 -2.02
CA ILE A 37 -33.32 23.75 -1.08
C ILE A 37 -32.70 24.92 -1.86
N ALA A 38 -32.25 24.66 -3.09
CA ALA A 38 -31.82 25.66 -4.04
C ALA A 38 -32.58 25.50 -5.36
N ASP A 39 -32.95 26.62 -5.99
CA ASP A 39 -33.65 26.61 -7.27
C ASP A 39 -32.73 26.23 -8.44
N ASP A 40 -31.43 26.51 -8.30
CA ASP A 40 -30.42 26.21 -9.32
C ASP A 40 -29.08 25.76 -8.74
N ASN A 41 -28.27 25.12 -9.59
CA ASN A 41 -26.90 24.69 -9.29
C ASN A 41 -25.92 25.50 -10.17
N PRO A 42 -25.20 26.49 -9.60
CA PRO A 42 -24.29 27.34 -10.37
C PRO A 42 -23.05 26.59 -10.91
N LEU A 43 -22.83 25.34 -10.49
CA LEU A 43 -21.74 24.49 -10.99
C LEU A 43 -22.24 23.40 -11.96
N GLU A 44 -23.48 23.52 -12.45
CA GLU A 44 -24.02 22.63 -13.47
C GLU A 44 -23.17 22.70 -14.75
N GLY A 45 -22.87 21.55 -15.34
CA GLY A 45 -21.99 21.46 -16.52
C GLY A 45 -20.48 21.62 -16.25
N LEU A 46 -20.04 22.08 -15.07
CA LEU A 46 -18.61 22.20 -14.76
C LEU A 46 -17.93 20.82 -14.79
N ARG A 47 -16.94 20.65 -15.68
CA ARG A 47 -16.11 19.44 -15.75
C ARG A 47 -14.83 19.65 -14.95
N ILE A 48 -14.68 18.89 -13.88
CA ILE A 48 -13.47 18.89 -13.06
C ILE A 48 -12.51 17.89 -13.70
N LYS A 49 -11.28 18.33 -14.03
CA LYS A 49 -10.24 17.41 -14.48
C LYS A 49 -9.89 16.46 -13.33
N ASN A 50 -9.64 15.20 -13.65
CA ASN A 50 -9.08 14.27 -12.67
C ASN A 50 -7.73 14.81 -12.21
N ALA A 51 -7.46 14.70 -10.91
CA ALA A 51 -6.14 15.01 -10.40
C ALA A 51 -5.14 13.99 -10.94
N GLU A 52 -4.03 14.48 -11.48
CA GLU A 52 -2.90 13.62 -11.80
C GLU A 52 -2.24 13.17 -10.50
N TYR A 53 -2.11 11.85 -10.33
CA TYR A 53 -1.33 11.28 -9.25
C TYR A 53 0.09 11.10 -9.77
N GLY A 54 1.07 11.74 -9.11
CA GLY A 54 2.48 11.46 -9.39
C GLY A 54 2.84 10.01 -9.09
N ASP A 55 4.00 9.57 -9.57
CA ASP A 55 4.42 8.18 -9.42
C ASP A 55 4.46 7.74 -7.95
N PRO A 56 4.03 6.50 -7.66
CA PRO A 56 4.04 6.00 -6.30
C PRO A 56 5.48 5.85 -5.81
N VAL A 57 5.75 6.40 -4.62
CA VAL A 57 6.98 6.13 -3.87
C VAL A 57 6.83 4.78 -3.15
N PHE A 58 7.68 3.82 -3.50
CA PHE A 58 7.76 2.48 -2.91
C PHE A 58 9.19 1.95 -3.00
N LEU A 59 9.47 0.80 -2.37
CA LEU A 59 10.74 0.11 -2.55
C LEU A 59 10.66 -0.88 -3.71
N THR A 60 11.63 -0.83 -4.63
CA THR A 60 11.84 -1.94 -5.56
C THR A 60 12.19 -3.23 -4.81
N ASN A 61 12.06 -4.38 -5.47
CA ASN A 61 12.41 -5.65 -4.82
C ASN A 61 13.88 -5.67 -4.34
N GLU A 62 14.80 -5.14 -5.15
CA GLU A 62 16.21 -5.00 -4.77
C GLU A 62 16.38 -4.10 -3.53
N GLN A 63 15.74 -2.94 -3.51
CA GLN A 63 15.79 -2.03 -2.36
C GLN A 63 15.20 -2.64 -1.09
N PHE A 64 14.09 -3.38 -1.21
CA PHE A 64 13.49 -4.12 -0.10
C PHE A 64 14.43 -5.20 0.42
N GLU A 65 15.07 -5.98 -0.45
CA GLU A 65 16.02 -7.01 -0.03
C GLU A 65 17.27 -6.40 0.63
N ARG A 66 17.77 -5.26 0.14
CA ARG A 66 18.85 -4.51 0.82
C ARG A 66 18.44 -4.09 2.24
N LEU A 67 17.22 -3.57 2.41
CA LEU A 67 16.69 -3.21 3.72
C LEU A 67 16.57 -4.42 4.63
N ARG A 68 16.03 -5.54 4.11
CA ARG A 68 15.82 -6.79 4.86
C ARG A 68 17.13 -7.44 5.32
N ALA A 69 18.16 -7.37 4.48
CA ALA A 69 19.48 -7.95 4.77
C ALA A 69 20.34 -7.07 5.69
N HIS A 70 20.03 -5.78 5.83
CA HIS A 70 20.85 -4.85 6.59
C HIS A 70 20.58 -4.94 8.10
N SER A 71 21.65 -4.89 8.90
CA SER A 71 21.58 -4.80 10.36
C SER A 71 22.13 -3.45 10.83
N PHE A 72 21.27 -2.61 11.40
CA PHE A 72 21.65 -1.32 11.95
C PHE A 72 22.22 -1.48 13.37
N SER A 73 23.34 -0.80 13.65
CA SER A 73 23.89 -0.71 15.02
C SER A 73 23.04 0.14 15.96
N ASN A 74 22.31 1.12 15.41
CA ASN A 74 21.38 1.96 16.16
C ASN A 74 20.02 1.24 16.31
N SER A 75 19.58 1.03 17.56
CA SER A 75 18.33 0.33 17.84
C SER A 75 17.10 1.00 17.25
N ASN A 76 17.01 2.34 17.25
CA ASN A 76 15.86 3.04 16.68
C ASN A 76 15.76 2.85 15.16
N LEU A 77 16.91 2.82 14.46
CA LEU A 77 16.94 2.53 13.03
C LEU A 77 16.53 1.09 12.75
N GLN A 78 17.08 0.13 13.51
CA GLN A 78 16.73 -1.28 13.34
C GLN A 78 15.25 -1.54 13.58
N GLU A 79 14.71 -1.03 14.68
CA GLU A 79 13.29 -1.17 15.02
C GLU A 79 12.37 -0.54 13.98
N THR A 80 12.77 0.61 13.42
CA THR A 80 12.01 1.26 12.36
C THR A 80 12.05 0.47 11.06
N ALA A 81 13.23 -0.06 10.68
CA ALA A 81 13.40 -0.93 9.53
C ALA A 81 12.53 -2.18 9.65
N ASP A 82 12.56 -2.84 10.81
CA ASP A 82 11.78 -4.05 11.10
C ASP A 82 10.26 -3.79 10.97
N VAL A 83 9.75 -2.72 11.60
CA VAL A 83 8.33 -2.35 11.47
C VAL A 83 7.98 -1.97 10.03
N PHE A 84 8.89 -1.33 9.29
CA PHE A 84 8.66 -0.99 7.89
C PHE A 84 8.62 -2.23 6.98
N ILE A 85 9.47 -3.23 7.23
CA ILE A 85 9.43 -4.53 6.54
C ILE A 85 8.07 -5.21 6.76
N ILE A 86 7.55 -5.20 7.99
CA ILE A 86 6.20 -5.71 8.28
C ILE A 86 5.15 -4.97 7.44
N LEU A 87 5.19 -3.63 7.38
CA LEU A 87 4.27 -2.85 6.55
C LEU A 87 4.36 -3.22 5.05
N CYS A 88 5.56 -3.51 4.57
CA CYS A 88 5.82 -3.95 3.20
C CYS A 88 5.30 -5.37 2.89
N ARG A 89 4.86 -6.13 3.90
CA ARG A 89 4.39 -7.53 3.77
C ARG A 89 3.01 -7.81 4.31
N CYS A 90 2.43 -6.91 5.10
CA CYS A 90 1.02 -6.98 5.48
C CYS A 90 0.12 -6.07 4.64
N GLY A 91 0.67 -5.11 3.89
CA GLY A 91 -0.12 -4.17 3.08
C GLY A 91 -1.02 -3.24 3.91
N PHE A 92 -0.84 -3.18 5.22
CA PHE A 92 -1.63 -2.34 6.12
C PHE A 92 -1.22 -0.87 6.02
N HIS A 93 -2.15 0.02 6.35
CA HIS A 93 -1.75 1.37 6.76
C HIS A 93 -1.14 1.31 8.16
N TYR A 94 -0.31 2.29 8.52
CA TYR A 94 0.36 2.32 9.83
C TYR A 94 -0.61 2.16 11.01
N GLY A 95 -1.70 2.92 11.02
CA GLY A 95 -2.73 2.80 12.07
C GLY A 95 -3.49 1.46 12.03
N ASP A 96 -3.57 0.81 10.87
CA ASP A 96 -4.13 -0.54 10.78
C ASP A 96 -3.18 -1.58 11.40
N LEU A 97 -1.86 -1.43 11.23
CA LEU A 97 -0.86 -2.26 11.91
C LEU A 97 -0.88 -2.03 13.43
N GLU A 98 -0.98 -0.78 13.88
CA GLU A 98 -1.08 -0.45 15.30
C GLU A 98 -2.32 -1.11 15.95
N ASP A 99 -3.47 -1.03 15.28
CA ASP A 99 -4.70 -1.69 15.74
C ASP A 99 -4.58 -3.23 15.69
N PHE A 100 -3.93 -3.77 14.65
CA PHE A 100 -3.69 -5.20 14.51
C PHE A 100 -2.85 -5.73 15.67
N VAL A 101 -1.73 -5.09 16.01
CA VAL A 101 -0.85 -5.50 17.11
C VAL A 101 -1.61 -5.61 18.43
N LYS A 102 -2.50 -4.65 18.73
CA LYS A 102 -3.34 -4.66 19.94
C LYS A 102 -4.37 -5.79 19.96
N LYS A 103 -4.76 -6.30 18.79
CA LYS A 103 -5.84 -7.31 18.61
C LYS A 103 -5.33 -8.62 17.99
N HIS A 104 -4.02 -8.85 17.96
CA HIS A 104 -3.42 -9.94 17.20
C HIS A 104 -4.00 -11.32 17.57
N ASN A 105 -4.33 -11.55 18.84
CA ASN A 105 -4.95 -12.80 19.31
C ASN A 105 -6.26 -13.17 18.60
N THR A 106 -7.05 -12.20 18.15
CA THR A 106 -8.29 -12.44 17.42
C THR A 106 -8.14 -12.17 15.92
N ALA A 107 -7.10 -11.44 15.51
CA ALA A 107 -6.85 -11.05 14.14
C ALA A 107 -5.94 -12.06 13.38
N LEU A 108 -5.14 -12.85 14.09
CA LEU A 108 -4.33 -13.92 13.52
C LEU A 108 -5.15 -15.22 13.50
N ARG A 109 -5.47 -15.73 12.31
CA ARG A 109 -6.33 -16.92 12.14
C ARG A 109 -5.82 -17.83 11.06
N LYS A 110 -6.20 -19.12 11.12
CA LYS A 110 -5.91 -20.05 10.02
C LYS A 110 -6.73 -19.70 8.78
N GLY A 111 -6.07 -19.69 7.63
CA GLY A 111 -6.68 -19.50 6.31
C GLY A 111 -7.24 -20.80 5.73
N VAL A 112 -7.72 -20.72 4.49
CA VAL A 112 -8.28 -21.87 3.74
C VAL A 112 -7.22 -22.91 3.37
N ASP A 113 -5.96 -22.50 3.41
CA ASP A 113 -4.75 -23.29 3.18
C ASP A 113 -4.21 -23.95 4.46
N GLY A 114 -4.81 -23.64 5.63
CA GLY A 114 -4.33 -24.11 6.94
C GLY A 114 -3.20 -23.27 7.53
N GLU A 115 -2.66 -22.30 6.78
CA GLU A 115 -1.60 -21.40 7.20
C GLU A 115 -2.14 -20.23 8.03
N LEU A 116 -1.28 -19.51 8.74
CA LEU A 116 -1.69 -18.32 9.50
C LEU A 116 -1.84 -17.10 8.60
N TRP A 117 -2.92 -16.36 8.80
CA TRP A 117 -3.26 -15.15 8.05
C TRP A 117 -3.52 -13.98 9.00
N LEU A 118 -3.07 -12.80 8.58
CA LEU A 118 -3.41 -11.51 9.17
C LEU A 118 -4.78 -11.09 8.65
N ILE A 119 -5.80 -11.16 9.51
CA ILE A 119 -7.18 -10.82 9.17
C ILE A 119 -7.59 -9.56 9.91
N LYS A 120 -7.90 -8.50 9.17
CA LYS A 120 -8.39 -7.24 9.72
C LYS A 120 -9.71 -6.84 9.09
N ASP A 121 -10.78 -6.84 9.87
CA ASP A 121 -12.06 -6.29 9.46
C ASP A 121 -11.94 -4.77 9.36
N ARG A 122 -12.16 -4.20 8.16
CA ARG A 122 -11.95 -2.78 7.95
C ARG A 122 -13.17 -1.98 8.40
N ILE A 123 -12.96 -1.08 9.37
CA ILE A 123 -13.99 -0.20 9.96
C ILE A 123 -14.74 0.65 8.90
N LYS A 124 -14.08 1.00 7.78
CA LYS A 124 -14.62 1.96 6.79
C LYS A 124 -15.30 1.35 5.56
N THR A 125 -15.04 0.08 5.21
CA THR A 125 -15.46 -0.47 3.90
C THR A 125 -16.05 -1.87 3.93
N GLU A 126 -16.27 -2.48 5.10
CA GLU A 126 -16.87 -3.82 5.28
C GLU A 126 -16.16 -5.01 4.59
N VAL A 127 -15.04 -4.77 3.89
CA VAL A 127 -14.21 -5.84 3.32
C VAL A 127 -12.99 -6.03 4.22
N ALA A 128 -12.84 -7.22 4.75
CA ALA A 128 -11.69 -7.60 5.55
C ALA A 128 -10.44 -7.69 4.67
N THR A 129 -9.33 -7.12 5.15
CA THR A 129 -8.01 -7.34 4.59
C THR A 129 -7.50 -8.69 5.08
N ARG A 130 -7.09 -9.56 4.17
CA ARG A 130 -6.62 -10.92 4.46
C ARG A 130 -5.28 -11.14 3.79
N VAL A 131 -4.22 -11.21 4.59
CA VAL A 131 -2.86 -11.39 4.07
C VAL A 131 -2.21 -12.62 4.74
N PRO A 132 -1.62 -13.56 4.00
CA PRO A 132 -0.83 -14.63 4.59
C PRO A 132 0.27 -14.07 5.50
N LEU A 133 0.55 -14.75 6.61
CA LEU A 133 1.67 -14.41 7.46
C LEU A 133 2.97 -14.91 6.82
N PHE A 134 3.68 -14.02 6.12
CA PHE A 134 4.97 -14.32 5.49
C PHE A 134 6.07 -14.53 6.53
N ASP A 135 7.08 -15.34 6.17
CA ASP A 135 8.14 -15.76 7.10
C ASP A 135 8.97 -14.59 7.62
N GLU A 136 9.30 -13.61 6.78
CA GLU A 136 10.00 -12.39 7.23
C GLU A 136 9.24 -11.60 8.31
N VAL A 137 7.90 -11.68 8.33
CA VAL A 137 7.09 -11.08 9.39
C VAL A 137 7.16 -11.93 10.66
N LYS A 138 7.14 -13.27 10.53
CA LYS A 138 7.30 -14.20 11.65
C LYS A 138 8.65 -13.99 12.35
N ASP A 139 9.72 -13.89 11.57
CA ASP A 139 11.08 -13.72 12.06
C ASP A 139 11.24 -12.43 12.87
N ILE A 140 10.70 -11.31 12.36
CA ILE A 140 10.71 -10.03 13.06
C ILE A 140 9.86 -10.11 14.34
N VAL A 141 8.67 -10.67 14.29
CA VAL A 141 7.82 -10.83 15.48
C VAL A 141 8.51 -11.68 16.55
N ALA A 142 9.18 -12.76 16.13
CA ALA A 142 9.96 -13.62 17.02
C ALA A 142 11.15 -12.88 17.64
N LYS A 143 11.86 -12.05 16.85
CA LYS A 143 12.96 -11.19 17.33
C LYS A 143 12.56 -10.29 18.50
N TYR A 144 11.34 -9.76 18.49
CA TYR A 144 10.80 -8.93 19.59
C TYR A 144 10.09 -9.75 20.68
N GLY A 145 9.93 -11.07 20.49
CA GLY A 145 9.32 -11.96 21.46
C GLY A 145 7.80 -11.87 21.54
N GLY A 146 7.13 -11.48 20.45
CA GLY A 146 5.67 -11.39 20.35
C GLY A 146 5.17 -10.16 19.62
N TRP A 147 3.92 -10.19 19.15
CA TRP A 147 3.27 -9.06 18.48
C TRP A 147 3.15 -7.85 19.40
N GLU A 148 2.80 -8.10 20.67
CA GLU A 148 2.62 -7.11 21.73
C GLU A 148 3.91 -6.38 22.13
N LYS A 149 5.07 -6.92 21.74
CA LYS A 149 6.39 -6.34 22.01
C LYS A 149 7.01 -5.65 20.79
N LEU A 150 6.30 -5.61 19.66
CA LEU A 150 6.77 -4.87 18.49
C LEU A 150 6.96 -3.38 18.84
N PRO A 151 8.04 -2.75 18.38
CA PRO A 151 8.42 -1.38 18.74
C PRO A 151 7.60 -0.33 17.96
N ILE A 152 6.27 -0.37 18.10
CA ILE A 152 5.34 0.55 17.43
C ILE A 152 5.43 1.95 18.06
N ARG A 153 5.92 2.91 17.28
CA ARG A 153 6.04 4.33 17.68
C ARG A 153 4.84 5.15 17.19
N SER A 154 4.77 6.42 17.58
CA SER A 154 3.87 7.37 16.91
C SER A 154 4.22 7.45 15.41
N LEU A 155 3.21 7.68 14.56
CA LEU A 155 3.39 7.80 13.12
C LEU A 155 4.42 8.88 12.74
N THR A 156 4.47 9.99 13.49
CA THR A 156 5.43 11.07 13.27
C THR A 156 6.86 10.58 13.52
N GLN A 157 7.12 10.03 14.72
CA GLN A 157 8.44 9.50 15.07
C GLN A 157 8.88 8.38 14.13
N PHE A 158 7.97 7.46 13.78
CA PHE A 158 8.26 6.41 12.82
C PHE A 158 8.71 6.98 11.46
N ASN A 159 7.99 7.96 10.91
CA ASN A 159 8.36 8.58 9.64
C ASN A 159 9.67 9.40 9.73
N GLU A 160 9.97 9.99 10.87
CA GLU A 160 11.24 10.68 11.09
C GLU A 160 12.40 9.68 11.07
N TRP A 161 12.31 8.59 11.82
CA TRP A 161 13.31 7.52 11.81
C TRP A 161 13.44 6.85 10.44
N LEU A 162 12.32 6.68 9.73
CA LEU A 162 12.31 6.06 8.40
C LEU A 162 13.12 6.88 7.38
N LYS A 163 13.18 8.20 7.51
CA LYS A 163 14.04 9.04 6.66
C LYS A 163 15.52 8.77 6.89
N PHE A 164 15.92 8.49 8.13
CA PHE A 164 17.30 8.11 8.44
C PHE A 164 17.64 6.72 7.92
N VAL A 165 16.70 5.76 8.03
CA VAL A 165 16.81 4.44 7.38
C VAL A 165 16.97 4.60 5.86
N ALA A 166 16.16 5.48 5.25
CA ALA A 166 16.22 5.74 3.82
C ALA A 166 17.58 6.31 3.38
N ALA A 167 18.08 7.31 4.12
CA ALA A 167 19.37 7.93 3.85
C ALA A 167 20.54 6.95 4.01
N ALA A 168 20.48 6.06 5.01
CA ALA A 168 21.55 5.10 5.29
C ALA A 168 21.70 4.01 4.22
N LEU A 169 20.62 3.70 3.49
CA LEU A 169 20.58 2.60 2.50
C LEU A 169 20.33 3.06 1.07
N ASP A 170 20.41 4.37 0.82
CA ASP A 170 20.12 4.98 -0.49
C ASP A 170 18.77 4.50 -1.04
N LEU A 171 17.73 4.66 -0.21
CA LEU A 171 16.33 4.42 -0.55
C LEU A 171 15.65 5.76 -0.87
N PRO A 172 14.44 5.77 -1.48
CA PRO A 172 13.74 7.01 -1.81
C PRO A 172 13.63 7.97 -0.60
N ALA A 173 14.08 9.21 -0.78
CA ALA A 173 14.21 10.17 0.33
C ALA A 173 12.88 10.60 0.96
N ASP A 174 11.78 10.46 0.21
CA ASP A 174 10.42 10.79 0.65
C ASP A 174 9.62 9.57 1.15
N LEU A 175 10.34 8.51 1.54
CA LEU A 175 9.74 7.37 2.22
C LEU A 175 8.92 7.80 3.44
N SER A 176 7.75 7.19 3.54
CA SER A 176 6.84 7.30 4.67
C SER A 176 6.16 5.96 4.86
N SER A 177 5.45 5.77 5.97
CA SER A 177 4.69 4.54 6.23
C SER A 177 3.72 4.16 5.11
N LYS A 178 3.26 5.13 4.31
CA LYS A 178 2.40 4.88 3.14
C LYS A 178 3.11 4.07 2.05
N ALA A 179 4.43 4.22 1.92
CA ALA A 179 5.23 3.49 0.96
C ALA A 179 5.19 1.98 1.23
N GLY A 180 5.05 1.54 2.49
CA GLY A 180 5.00 0.11 2.81
C GLY A 180 3.86 -0.63 2.09
N ARG A 181 2.64 -0.09 2.12
CA ARG A 181 1.51 -0.65 1.36
C ARG A 181 1.72 -0.59 -0.16
N LYS A 182 2.43 0.43 -0.66
CA LYS A 182 2.75 0.57 -2.08
C LYS A 182 3.78 -0.49 -2.52
N THR A 183 4.84 -0.67 -1.73
CA THR A 183 5.83 -1.75 -1.88
C THR A 183 5.13 -3.11 -1.89
N PHE A 184 4.20 -3.34 -0.97
CA PHE A 184 3.42 -4.58 -0.94
C PHE A 184 2.57 -4.75 -2.20
N THR A 185 1.92 -3.69 -2.68
CA THR A 185 1.10 -3.74 -3.89
C THR A 185 1.94 -4.03 -5.14
N ASP A 186 3.10 -3.37 -5.27
CA ASP A 186 4.06 -3.64 -6.34
C ASP A 186 4.52 -5.10 -6.32
N TRP A 187 4.92 -5.59 -5.14
CA TRP A 187 5.35 -6.97 -4.96
C TRP A 187 4.25 -7.98 -5.32
N CYS A 188 3.01 -7.75 -4.90
CA CYS A 188 1.89 -8.61 -5.29
C CYS A 188 1.68 -8.66 -6.81
N PHE A 189 1.75 -7.52 -7.50
CA PHE A 189 1.51 -7.45 -8.95
C PHE A 189 2.66 -7.98 -9.78
N ASN A 190 3.89 -7.58 -9.43
CA ASN A 190 5.05 -7.66 -10.30
C ASN A 190 6.07 -8.72 -9.84
N THR A 191 5.91 -9.28 -8.63
CA THR A 191 6.74 -10.38 -8.13
C THR A 191 5.94 -11.65 -7.92
N LEU A 192 4.78 -11.57 -7.25
CA LEU A 192 3.89 -12.72 -7.06
C LEU A 192 2.95 -12.97 -8.25
N LEU A 193 2.94 -12.08 -9.24
CA LEU A 193 2.11 -12.16 -10.45
C LEU A 193 0.60 -12.28 -10.17
N LEU A 194 0.14 -11.80 -9.01
CA LEU A 194 -1.26 -11.89 -8.61
C LEU A 194 -2.15 -11.07 -9.54
N SER A 195 -3.31 -11.62 -9.90
CA SER A 195 -4.32 -10.87 -10.67
C SER A 195 -4.82 -9.64 -9.89
N THR A 196 -5.36 -8.64 -10.59
CA THR A 196 -5.99 -7.46 -9.95
C THR A 196 -7.07 -7.87 -8.95
N ASP A 197 -7.83 -8.92 -9.22
CA ASP A 197 -8.84 -9.44 -8.29
C ASP A 197 -8.23 -10.01 -7.03
N SER A 198 -7.16 -10.81 -7.17
CA SER A 198 -6.40 -11.33 -6.03
C SER A 198 -5.81 -10.21 -5.19
N VAL A 199 -5.22 -9.18 -5.83
CA VAL A 199 -4.67 -8.02 -5.13
C VAL A 199 -5.75 -7.23 -4.39
N LYS A 200 -6.96 -7.08 -4.97
CA LYS A 200 -8.09 -6.45 -4.27
C LYS A 200 -8.47 -7.21 -2.99
N VAL A 201 -8.50 -8.54 -3.03
CA VAL A 201 -8.81 -9.39 -1.86
C VAL A 201 -7.76 -9.18 -0.78
N VAL A 202 -6.47 -9.30 -1.14
CA VAL A 202 -5.37 -9.17 -0.16
C VAL A 202 -5.32 -7.76 0.44
N LEU A 203 -5.62 -6.73 -0.35
CA LEU A 203 -5.67 -5.34 0.12
C LEU A 203 -7.00 -4.94 0.78
N GLY A 204 -8.01 -5.82 0.81
CA GLY A 204 -9.33 -5.55 1.40
C GLY A 204 -10.13 -4.45 0.67
N ARG A 205 -10.13 -4.44 -0.67
CA ARG A 205 -10.82 -3.44 -1.50
C ARG A 205 -12.04 -4.03 -2.21
N LYS A 206 -13.17 -3.29 -2.17
CA LYS A 206 -14.37 -3.58 -2.99
C LYS A 206 -14.18 -3.24 -4.47
N SER A 207 -13.34 -2.26 -4.78
CA SER A 207 -13.09 -1.78 -6.14
C SER A 207 -11.59 -1.53 -6.36
N ASP A 208 -11.17 -1.78 -7.59
CA ASP A 208 -9.88 -1.44 -8.18
C ASP A 208 -9.71 0.07 -8.41
N LYS A 209 -10.78 0.86 -8.39
CA LYS A 209 -10.70 2.31 -8.56
C LYS A 209 -9.72 2.91 -7.55
N GLY A 210 -8.67 3.58 -8.05
CA GLY A 210 -7.61 4.17 -7.23
C GLY A 210 -6.64 3.14 -6.63
N LEU A 211 -6.64 1.91 -7.12
CA LEU A 211 -5.59 0.93 -6.83
C LEU A 211 -4.29 1.32 -7.55
N GLU A 212 -4.39 1.98 -8.71
CA GLU A 212 -3.23 2.48 -9.47
C GLU A 212 -2.34 3.45 -8.68
N VAL A 213 -2.89 4.08 -7.64
CA VAL A 213 -2.14 4.97 -6.72
C VAL A 213 -1.15 4.19 -5.85
N TYR A 214 -1.36 2.87 -5.67
CA TYR A 214 -0.49 2.01 -4.88
C TYR A 214 0.53 1.24 -5.71
N GLY A 215 0.13 0.82 -6.91
CA GLY A 215 0.97 0.07 -7.83
C GLY A 215 0.15 -0.39 -9.04
N ARG A 216 0.84 -0.72 -10.13
CA ARG A 216 0.24 -1.23 -11.36
C ARG A 216 1.10 -2.36 -11.93
N PRO A 217 0.50 -3.33 -12.64
CA PRO A 217 1.24 -4.23 -13.50
C PRO A 217 2.17 -3.45 -14.44
N ASP A 218 3.41 -3.92 -14.58
CA ASP A 218 4.38 -3.35 -15.51
C ASP A 218 5.09 -4.42 -16.36
N GLU A 219 6.09 -3.99 -17.11
CA GLU A 219 6.88 -4.85 -18.02
C GLU A 219 7.57 -6.02 -17.33
N ARG A 220 7.90 -5.93 -16.03
CA ARG A 220 8.48 -7.05 -15.27
C ARG A 220 7.49 -8.22 -15.20
N ARG A 221 6.22 -7.91 -14.94
CA ARG A 221 5.15 -8.91 -14.93
C ARG A 221 4.96 -9.53 -16.30
N VAL A 222 4.91 -8.70 -17.35
CA VAL A 222 4.72 -9.16 -18.73
C VAL A 222 5.84 -10.12 -19.12
N ALA A 223 7.10 -9.77 -18.82
CA ALA A 223 8.25 -10.64 -19.10
C ALA A 223 8.12 -12.01 -18.41
N ALA A 224 7.77 -12.02 -17.11
CA ALA A 224 7.61 -13.25 -16.34
C ALA A 224 6.44 -14.13 -16.84
N GLU A 225 5.30 -13.54 -17.20
CA GLU A 225 4.16 -14.27 -17.76
C GLU A 225 4.46 -14.86 -19.15
N LEU A 226 5.21 -14.13 -19.99
CA LEU A 226 5.66 -14.60 -21.29
C LEU A 226 6.65 -15.77 -21.17
N GLU A 227 7.62 -15.66 -20.25
CA GLU A 227 8.57 -16.74 -19.97
C GLU A 227 7.85 -18.02 -19.52
N ALA A 228 6.92 -17.92 -18.56
CA ALA A 228 6.12 -19.05 -18.10
C ALA A 228 5.31 -19.69 -19.25
N SER A 229 4.76 -18.87 -20.15
CA SER A 229 4.02 -19.34 -21.32
C SER A 229 4.90 -20.08 -22.32
N GLN A 230 6.13 -19.61 -22.56
CA GLN A 230 7.09 -20.28 -23.43
C GLN A 230 7.50 -21.65 -22.88
N VAL A 231 7.77 -21.74 -21.59
CA VAL A 231 8.09 -23.02 -20.91
C VAL A 231 6.94 -24.03 -21.05
N LEU A 232 5.69 -23.60 -20.91
CA LEU A 232 4.53 -24.47 -21.10
C LEU A 232 4.39 -24.96 -22.55
N GLN A 233 4.69 -24.12 -23.54
CA GLN A 233 4.66 -24.49 -24.95
C GLN A 233 5.75 -25.51 -25.30
N GLN A 234 6.96 -25.35 -24.76
CA GLN A 234 8.06 -26.31 -24.96
C GLN A 234 7.70 -27.70 -24.40
N ARG A 235 7.18 -27.76 -23.16
CA ARG A 235 6.75 -29.02 -22.53
C ARG A 235 5.63 -29.75 -23.29
N LYS A 236 4.72 -29.00 -23.93
CA LYS A 236 3.68 -29.60 -24.77
C LYS A 236 4.28 -30.25 -26.01
N LYS A 237 5.19 -29.54 -26.70
CA LYS A 237 5.89 -30.08 -27.88
C LYS A 237 6.67 -31.36 -27.55
N GLU A 238 7.34 -31.40 -26.40
CA GLU A 238 8.08 -32.59 -25.94
C GLU A 238 7.15 -33.78 -25.69
N LYS A 239 5.98 -33.56 -25.08
CA LYS A 239 4.97 -34.60 -24.85
C LYS A 239 4.29 -35.10 -26.13
N ASP A 240 4.09 -34.22 -27.11
CA ASP A 240 3.47 -34.59 -28.39
C ASP A 240 4.47 -35.32 -29.32
N SER A 241 5.76 -35.32 -28.97
CA SER A 241 6.85 -35.98 -29.70
C SER A 241 7.28 -37.34 -29.11
N HIS A 242 6.58 -37.84 -28.07
CA HIS A 242 6.72 -39.18 -27.48
C HIS A 242 5.42 -39.97 -27.63
#